data_AF-A0A0C3FLX8-F1
#
_entry.id   AF-A0A0C3FLX8-F1
#
_cell.length_a   1.000
_cell.length_b   1.000
_cell.length_c   1.000
_cell.angle_alpha   90.00
_cell.angle_beta   90.00
_cell.angle_gamma   90.00
#
_symmetry.space_group_name_H-M   'P 1'
#
loop_
_entity.id
_entity.type
_entity.pdbx_description
1 polymer ?
#
loop_
_entity_poly.entity_id
_entity_poly.type
_entity_poly.pdbx_seq_one_letter_code
_entity_poly.pdbx_strand_id
1 'polypeptide(L)'
;MSDLYRSAISARISKLPHLPSLANSEDDEQEQDETEDYVGMLPGSGMGPPALPARSSRARKAPNASFAPISAAAFFAEAAQSSVPSAQLDFRIYHTPPKATDGTGTVMICHHGAGTSGLSFACFAKEVSGMTKGECGVLALDARRHGKTTSTSSTPDSDLSIDVLTSDLLALLQILYPTPAAAPTFILVGHSMGGSVVVRTCPLLLERKYRVGGVAVLDVVEGSAIEALPHMHSLLNARPDGFDSPEEAIEWHVTTNAIRNPISARVSVPSMIMPTTSPSPAAPAYEWRTTLRSTAPYWTSA
;
A
#
# COMPACT_ATOMS: atom_id res chain seq x y z
N MET A 1 -3.88 33.49 -4.42
CA MET A 1 -4.84 32.81 -5.32
C MET A 1 -4.50 33.21 -6.73
N SER A 2 -3.90 32.33 -7.54
CA SER A 2 -3.61 32.61 -8.96
C SER A 2 -3.17 31.34 -9.70
N ASP A 3 -4.09 30.77 -10.47
CA ASP A 3 -3.98 30.30 -11.87
C ASP A 3 -2.77 29.49 -12.41
N LEU A 4 -1.82 29.08 -11.57
CA LEU A 4 -0.71 28.18 -11.94
C LEU A 4 -0.96 26.71 -11.57
N TYR A 5 -2.08 26.40 -10.90
CA TYR A 5 -2.43 25.04 -10.46
C TYR A 5 -3.19 24.21 -11.52
N ARG A 6 -3.48 24.78 -12.70
CA ARG A 6 -4.26 24.12 -13.77
C ARG A 6 -3.47 23.68 -14.99
N SER A 7 -2.15 23.92 -15.05
CA SER A 7 -1.37 23.50 -16.22
C SER A 7 -0.68 22.15 -15.97
N ALA A 8 -1.11 21.15 -16.73
CA ALA A 8 -0.53 19.81 -16.93
C ALA A 8 -0.85 18.67 -15.94
N ILE A 9 -2.02 18.68 -15.28
CA ILE A 9 -2.58 17.45 -14.68
C ILE A 9 -3.72 16.94 -15.58
N SER A 10 -3.43 15.96 -16.46
CA SER A 10 -4.46 15.16 -17.12
C SER A 10 -4.95 14.02 -16.21
N ALA A 11 -5.14 14.29 -14.91
CA ALA A 11 -5.69 13.31 -13.98
C ALA A 11 -7.22 13.36 -14.02
N ARG A 12 -7.83 12.19 -14.16
CA ARG A 12 -9.28 12.03 -13.98
C ARG A 12 -9.56 11.96 -12.49
N ILE A 13 -9.95 13.09 -11.90
CA ILE A 13 -10.31 13.20 -10.48
C ILE A 13 -11.73 12.62 -10.30
N SER A 14 -11.86 11.53 -9.56
CA SER A 14 -13.16 11.04 -9.10
C SER A 14 -13.37 11.48 -7.65
N LYS A 15 -14.44 12.24 -7.35
CA LYS A 15 -14.84 12.50 -5.96
C LYS A 15 -15.15 11.17 -5.25
N LEU A 16 -14.59 11.00 -4.06
CA LEU A 16 -14.84 9.82 -3.22
C LEU A 16 -16.31 9.84 -2.74
N PRO A 17 -17.01 8.69 -2.71
CA PRO A 17 -18.37 8.64 -2.19
C PRO A 17 -18.38 9.03 -0.71
N HIS A 18 -19.23 10.00 -0.37
CA HIS A 18 -19.50 10.37 1.03
C HIS A 18 -20.41 9.31 1.64
N LEU A 19 -19.93 8.67 2.71
CA LEU A 19 -20.75 7.90 3.64
C LEU A 19 -20.89 8.68 4.95
N PRO A 20 -22.03 8.57 5.65
CA PRO A 20 -22.34 9.43 6.79
C PRO A 20 -21.41 9.21 7.98
N SER A 21 -21.06 10.31 8.64
CA SER A 21 -20.27 10.37 9.87
C SER A 21 -21.09 9.90 11.06
N LEU A 22 -20.55 8.99 11.88
CA LEU A 22 -21.08 8.70 13.21
C LEU A 22 -20.12 9.30 14.24
N ALA A 23 -20.67 10.19 15.07
CA ALA A 23 -20.00 10.86 16.17
C ALA A 23 -20.25 10.13 17.50
N ASN A 24 -19.17 10.11 18.30
CA ASN A 24 -19.03 10.07 19.76
C ASN A 24 -19.59 8.91 20.60
N SER A 25 -18.68 8.30 21.38
CA SER A 25 -18.76 8.32 22.85
C SER A 25 -17.36 8.12 23.46
N GLU A 26 -17.06 8.94 24.45
CA GLU A 26 -15.85 9.02 25.28
C GLU A 26 -15.89 8.01 26.46
N ASP A 27 -14.72 7.69 27.00
CA ASP A 27 -14.34 7.54 28.43
C ASP A 27 -13.30 6.41 28.65
N ASP A 28 -12.04 6.82 28.89
CA ASP A 28 -11.19 6.63 30.08
C ASP A 28 -11.25 5.30 30.86
N GLU A 29 -10.21 4.74 31.50
CA GLU A 29 -8.78 4.98 31.76
C GLU A 29 -8.33 3.70 32.52
N GLN A 30 -7.09 3.22 32.36
CA GLN A 30 -6.24 2.72 33.47
C GLN A 30 -4.83 2.30 33.01
N GLU A 31 -3.84 2.86 33.70
CA GLU A 31 -2.39 2.65 33.63
C GLU A 31 -1.96 1.34 34.33
N GLN A 32 -0.85 0.71 33.91
CA GLN A 32 0.50 0.80 34.51
C GLN A 32 1.42 -0.38 34.08
N ASP A 33 2.68 -0.04 33.78
CA ASP A 33 3.96 -0.75 33.99
C ASP A 33 4.11 -2.24 33.58
N GLU A 34 5.20 -2.74 32.99
CA GLU A 34 6.61 -2.34 32.93
C GLU A 34 7.27 -3.03 31.72
N THR A 35 8.43 -2.52 31.35
CA THR A 35 9.42 -3.01 30.37
C THR A 35 9.77 -4.49 30.46
N GLU A 36 9.68 -5.22 29.33
CA GLU A 36 10.63 -6.28 28.97
C GLU A 36 10.92 -6.25 27.46
N ASP A 37 12.19 -6.05 27.13
CA ASP A 37 12.76 -6.36 25.82
C ASP A 37 12.46 -7.82 25.46
N TYR A 38 11.67 -8.06 24.41
CA TYR A 38 11.62 -9.37 23.79
C TYR A 38 11.75 -9.29 22.27
N VAL A 39 13.01 -9.45 21.85
CA VAL A 39 13.43 -9.79 20.50
C VAL A 39 12.76 -11.12 20.10
N GLY A 40 11.97 -11.08 19.02
CA GLY A 40 11.73 -12.22 18.14
C GLY A 40 11.16 -13.50 18.75
N MET A 41 9.83 -13.60 18.87
CA MET A 41 9.16 -14.90 18.83
C MET A 41 8.72 -15.23 17.40
N LEU A 42 9.59 -15.94 16.68
CA LEU A 42 9.17 -16.87 15.64
C LEU A 42 8.25 -17.92 16.30
N PRO A 43 7.05 -18.20 15.77
CA PRO A 43 6.25 -19.30 16.29
C PRO A 43 6.95 -20.61 15.94
N GLY A 44 7.55 -21.23 16.95
CA GLY A 44 8.19 -22.54 16.86
C GLY A 44 7.18 -23.64 16.55
N SER A 45 7.64 -24.59 15.73
CA SER A 45 7.63 -26.02 16.06
C SER A 45 6.33 -26.61 16.63
N GLY A 46 5.21 -26.35 15.97
CA GLY A 46 3.97 -27.10 16.16
C GLY A 46 3.53 -27.65 14.80
N MET A 47 3.18 -28.93 14.73
CA MET A 47 2.54 -29.49 13.53
C MET A 47 1.44 -28.54 13.07
N GLY A 48 1.51 -28.12 11.80
CA GLY A 48 0.54 -27.21 11.21
C GLY A 48 -0.89 -27.74 11.39
N PRO A 49 -1.90 -26.84 11.34
CA PRO A 49 -3.29 -27.26 11.47
C PRO A 49 -3.59 -28.35 10.43
N PRO A 50 -4.35 -29.41 10.80
CA PRO A 50 -4.61 -30.52 9.89
C PRO A 50 -5.30 -30.00 8.62
N ALA A 51 -4.89 -30.54 7.48
CA ALA A 51 -5.52 -30.26 6.20
C ALA A 51 -7.03 -30.48 6.32
N LEU A 52 -7.82 -29.42 6.14
CA LEU A 52 -9.27 -29.49 6.21
C LEU A 52 -9.78 -30.43 5.09
N PRO A 53 -10.73 -31.33 5.38
CA PRO A 53 -11.29 -32.20 4.36
C PRO A 53 -11.98 -31.35 3.28
N ALA A 54 -11.88 -31.79 2.02
CA ALA A 54 -12.54 -31.15 0.87
C ALA A 54 -14.04 -31.01 1.16
N ARG A 55 -14.48 -29.79 1.49
CA ARG A 55 -15.86 -29.50 1.86
C ARG A 55 -16.75 -29.41 0.62
N SER A 56 -17.86 -30.13 0.68
CA SER A 56 -19.08 -29.84 -0.06
C SER A 56 -19.48 -28.36 0.14
N SER A 57 -20.01 -27.73 -0.92
CA SER A 57 -20.60 -26.38 -0.98
C SER A 57 -20.30 -25.48 0.23
N ARG A 58 -19.25 -24.65 0.15
CA ARG A 58 -18.95 -23.61 1.16
C ARG A 58 -20.18 -22.71 1.34
N ALA A 59 -20.84 -22.81 2.48
CA ALA A 59 -21.88 -21.85 2.85
C ALA A 59 -21.22 -20.48 2.99
N ARG A 60 -21.69 -19.49 2.22
CA ARG A 60 -21.12 -18.14 2.23
C ARG A 60 -21.24 -17.54 3.63
N LYS A 61 -20.13 -17.04 4.16
CA LYS A 61 -20.12 -16.32 5.45
C LYS A 61 -20.85 -14.99 5.28
N ALA A 62 -21.74 -14.65 6.22
CA ALA A 62 -22.38 -13.34 6.23
C ALA A 62 -21.34 -12.24 6.57
N PRO A 63 -21.37 -11.07 5.90
CA PRO A 63 -20.44 -9.97 6.19
C PRO A 63 -20.60 -9.44 7.62
N ASN A 64 -19.49 -9.25 8.33
CA ASN A 64 -19.47 -8.65 9.66
C ASN A 64 -19.31 -7.12 9.56
N ALA A 65 -20.36 -6.37 9.92
CA ALA A 65 -20.40 -4.92 9.79
C ALA A 65 -19.30 -4.17 10.59
N SER A 66 -18.77 -4.78 11.67
CA SER A 66 -17.66 -4.20 12.45
C SER A 66 -16.36 -4.08 11.64
N PHE A 67 -16.23 -4.92 10.61
CA PHE A 67 -15.11 -4.95 9.67
C PHE A 67 -15.47 -4.34 8.31
N ALA A 68 -16.54 -3.55 8.23
CA ALA A 68 -16.91 -2.85 7.00
C ALA A 68 -15.77 -1.95 6.50
N PRO A 69 -15.44 -1.98 5.19
CA PRO A 69 -14.46 -1.09 4.58
C PRO A 69 -14.73 0.38 4.91
N ILE A 70 -13.66 1.17 5.06
CA ILE A 70 -13.76 2.62 5.22
C ILE A 70 -13.08 3.35 4.06
N SER A 71 -13.56 4.56 3.78
CA SER A 71 -13.04 5.38 2.69
C SER A 71 -11.67 5.95 3.01
N ALA A 72 -10.79 6.01 2.01
CA ALA A 72 -9.51 6.69 2.07
C ALA A 72 -9.65 8.24 2.21
N ALA A 73 -10.85 8.79 1.98
CA ALA A 73 -11.13 10.23 2.07
C ALA A 73 -10.84 10.84 3.45
N ALA A 74 -10.85 10.03 4.50
CA ALA A 74 -10.54 10.48 5.86
C ALA A 74 -9.03 10.57 6.14
N PHE A 75 -8.19 10.11 5.21
CA PHE A 75 -6.74 9.96 5.38
C PHE A 75 -5.93 10.75 4.35
N PHE A 76 -6.49 10.94 3.15
CA PHE A 76 -5.87 11.70 2.06
C PHE A 76 -6.81 12.80 1.57
N ALA A 77 -6.23 13.93 1.16
CA ALA A 77 -6.99 15.03 0.57
C ALA A 77 -7.59 14.63 -0.78
N GLU A 78 -6.87 13.83 -1.57
CA GLU A 78 -7.32 13.39 -2.89
C GLU A 78 -6.81 11.98 -3.26
N ALA A 79 -7.49 11.38 -4.23
CA ALA A 79 -7.06 10.16 -4.91
C ALA A 79 -7.24 10.33 -6.42
N ALA A 80 -6.22 10.00 -7.20
CA ALA A 80 -6.20 10.24 -8.63
C ALA A 80 -5.64 9.03 -9.41
N GLN A 81 -6.00 8.97 -10.69
CA GLN A 81 -5.31 8.12 -11.66
C GLN A 81 -4.35 9.00 -12.48
N SER A 82 -3.10 8.58 -12.59
CA SER A 82 -2.04 9.27 -13.32
C SER A 82 -1.50 8.39 -14.43
N SER A 83 -1.78 8.77 -15.67
CA SER A 83 -1.26 8.07 -16.84
C SER A 83 0.24 8.32 -17.00
N VAL A 84 1.01 7.24 -17.07
CA VAL A 84 2.47 7.25 -17.27
C VAL A 84 2.78 6.43 -18.54
N PRO A 85 2.77 7.05 -19.73
CA PRO A 85 2.91 6.34 -21.00
C PRO A 85 4.23 5.57 -21.15
N SER A 86 5.33 6.08 -20.58
CA SER A 86 6.64 5.42 -20.61
C SER A 86 6.66 4.10 -19.83
N ALA A 87 5.86 3.98 -18.78
CA ALA A 87 5.68 2.76 -18.01
C ALA A 87 4.53 1.88 -18.55
N GLN A 88 3.71 2.44 -19.45
CA GLN A 88 2.46 1.86 -19.94
C GLN A 88 1.48 1.51 -18.80
N LEU A 89 1.39 2.41 -17.82
CA LEU A 89 0.56 2.24 -16.63
C LEU A 89 -0.33 3.47 -16.42
N ASP A 90 -1.49 3.23 -15.82
CA ASP A 90 -2.30 4.25 -15.18
C ASP A 90 -2.22 4.04 -13.66
N PHE A 91 -1.45 4.90 -12.99
CA PHE A 91 -1.12 4.75 -11.58
C PHE A 91 -2.19 5.31 -10.67
N ARG A 92 -2.58 4.53 -9.67
CA ARG A 92 -3.36 5.05 -8.55
C ARG A 92 -2.44 5.74 -7.56
N ILE A 93 -2.77 6.99 -7.24
CA ILE A 93 -2.12 7.77 -6.20
C ILE A 93 -3.13 8.29 -5.18
N TYR A 94 -2.66 8.46 -3.95
CA TYR A 94 -3.36 9.09 -2.82
C TYR A 94 -2.47 10.20 -2.28
N HIS A 95 -3.00 11.41 -2.21
CA HIS A 95 -2.17 12.59 -2.00
C HIS A 95 -2.81 13.55 -0.99
N THR A 96 -1.97 14.07 -0.11
CA THR A 96 -2.24 15.25 0.71
C THR A 96 -1.12 16.24 0.43
N PRO A 97 -1.37 17.33 -0.30
CA PRO A 97 -0.33 18.30 -0.62
C PRO A 97 0.15 19.06 0.63
N PRO A 98 1.42 19.50 0.67
CA PRO A 98 1.91 20.33 1.76
C PRO A 98 1.29 21.73 1.69
N LYS A 99 0.99 22.31 2.84
CA LYS A 99 0.57 23.70 3.01
C LYS A 99 1.80 24.62 3.04
N ALA A 100 2.56 24.65 1.95
CA ALA A 100 3.77 25.47 1.88
C ALA A 100 3.42 26.96 1.70
N THR A 101 4.02 27.84 2.50
CA THR A 101 3.82 29.30 2.43
C THR A 101 4.86 30.02 1.57
N ASP A 102 5.99 29.38 1.24
CA ASP A 102 7.21 30.01 0.71
C ASP A 102 7.75 29.40 -0.60
N GLY A 103 7.02 28.46 -1.21
CA GLY A 103 7.17 28.15 -2.63
C GLY A 103 7.64 26.75 -3.01
N THR A 104 8.28 25.97 -2.12
CA THR A 104 8.47 24.52 -2.36
C THR A 104 8.41 23.74 -1.04
N GLY A 105 7.27 23.12 -0.75
CA GLY A 105 7.07 22.32 0.47
C GLY A 105 7.86 21.01 0.48
N THR A 106 7.61 20.19 1.50
CA THR A 106 8.17 18.83 1.61
C THR A 106 7.06 17.79 1.39
N VAL A 107 7.36 16.72 0.65
CA VAL A 107 6.42 15.61 0.44
C VAL A 107 7.09 14.29 0.74
N MET A 108 6.45 13.46 1.57
CA MET A 108 6.82 12.07 1.75
C MET A 108 6.25 11.23 0.61
N ILE A 109 7.14 10.61 -0.17
CA ILE A 109 6.79 9.70 -1.27
C ILE A 109 6.79 8.27 -0.71
N CYS A 110 5.62 7.69 -0.56
CA CYS A 110 5.42 6.42 0.14
C CYS A 110 5.21 5.26 -0.85
N HIS A 111 6.15 4.31 -0.86
CA HIS A 111 6.09 3.08 -1.64
C HIS A 111 5.79 1.87 -0.74
N HIS A 112 4.69 1.19 -1.03
CA HIS A 112 4.21 0.06 -0.22
C HIS A 112 5.04 -1.22 -0.43
N GLY A 113 4.81 -2.21 0.43
CA GLY A 113 5.43 -3.53 0.35
C GLY A 113 4.66 -4.49 -0.56
N ALA A 114 5.26 -5.63 -0.92
CA ALA A 114 4.66 -6.59 -1.83
C ALA A 114 3.27 -7.06 -1.34
N GLY A 115 2.28 -7.11 -2.23
CA GLY A 115 0.93 -7.62 -1.95
C GLY A 115 0.03 -6.65 -1.16
N THR A 116 0.52 -5.45 -0.89
CA THR A 116 -0.24 -4.34 -0.31
C THR A 116 -0.52 -3.25 -1.35
N SER A 117 -0.81 -2.03 -0.93
CA SER A 117 -1.07 -0.88 -1.82
C SER A 117 -0.68 0.42 -1.11
N GLY A 118 -0.76 1.56 -1.79
CA GLY A 118 -0.54 2.87 -1.18
C GLY A 118 -1.43 3.15 0.03
N LEU A 119 -2.58 2.48 0.15
CA LEU A 119 -3.45 2.60 1.32
C LEU A 119 -2.88 1.99 2.59
N SER A 120 -1.80 1.20 2.54
CA SER A 120 -1.06 0.79 3.75
C SER A 120 -0.51 1.99 4.52
N PHE A 121 -0.30 3.12 3.84
CA PHE A 121 0.15 4.38 4.44
C PHE A 121 -0.99 5.32 4.84
N ALA A 122 -2.27 4.90 4.78
CA ALA A 122 -3.39 5.80 5.07
C ALA A 122 -3.34 6.37 6.51
N CYS A 123 -3.22 5.52 7.53
CA CYS A 123 -3.11 6.00 8.91
C CYS A 123 -1.84 6.83 9.12
N PHE A 124 -0.72 6.40 8.53
CA PHE A 124 0.54 7.15 8.54
C PHE A 124 0.37 8.58 7.96
N ALA A 125 -0.31 8.71 6.84
CA ALA A 125 -0.54 10.01 6.19
C ALA A 125 -1.33 10.97 7.08
N LYS A 126 -2.32 10.43 7.82
CA LYS A 126 -3.11 11.21 8.78
C LYS A 126 -2.24 11.70 9.94
N GLU A 127 -1.41 10.84 10.51
CA GLU A 127 -0.50 11.20 11.60
C GLU A 127 0.54 12.24 11.14
N VAL A 128 1.18 12.06 9.99
CA VAL A 128 2.13 13.04 9.41
C VAL A 128 1.46 14.40 9.23
N SER A 129 0.25 14.42 8.68
CA SER A 129 -0.50 15.66 8.47
C SER A 129 -0.83 16.36 9.80
N GLY A 130 -1.20 15.59 10.84
CA GLY A 130 -1.47 16.11 12.17
C GLY A 130 -0.22 16.66 12.87
N MET A 131 0.84 15.86 12.93
CA MET A 131 2.10 16.21 13.61
C MET A 131 2.79 17.42 12.97
N THR A 132 2.78 17.51 11.65
CA THR A 132 3.41 18.62 10.91
C THR A 132 2.46 19.79 10.67
N LYS A 133 1.21 19.71 11.16
CA LYS A 133 0.15 20.70 10.88
C LYS A 133 -0.08 20.96 9.38
N GLY A 134 0.31 20.00 8.54
CA GLY A 134 0.23 20.06 7.08
C GLY A 134 1.44 20.67 6.38
N GLU A 135 2.53 21.01 7.08
CA GLU A 135 3.78 21.47 6.45
C GLU A 135 4.42 20.38 5.57
N CYS A 136 4.26 19.12 5.96
CA CYS A 136 4.69 17.97 5.17
C CYS A 136 3.49 17.31 4.49
N GLY A 137 3.55 17.20 3.17
CA GLY A 137 2.59 16.44 2.37
C GLY A 137 2.94 14.95 2.33
N VAL A 138 1.99 14.14 1.88
CA VAL A 138 2.17 12.70 1.71
C VAL A 138 1.59 12.28 0.37
N LEU A 139 2.38 11.56 -0.42
CA LEU A 139 1.99 10.93 -1.68
C LEU A 139 2.23 9.42 -1.56
N ALA A 140 1.17 8.63 -1.46
CA ALA A 140 1.26 7.18 -1.54
C ALA A 140 0.79 6.70 -2.92
N LEU A 141 1.48 5.73 -3.50
CA LEU A 141 1.14 5.16 -4.81
C LEU A 141 0.79 3.69 -4.69
N ASP A 142 -0.01 3.17 -5.63
CA ASP A 142 -0.12 1.75 -5.89
C ASP A 142 0.90 1.36 -6.96
N ALA A 143 1.80 0.42 -6.68
CA ALA A 143 2.77 -0.06 -7.65
C ALA A 143 2.10 -0.88 -8.78
N ARG A 144 2.87 -1.18 -9.83
CA ARG A 144 2.47 -2.13 -10.89
C ARG A 144 1.84 -3.39 -10.31
N ARG A 145 0.69 -3.82 -10.84
CA ARG A 145 -0.09 -4.98 -10.39
C ARG A 145 -0.55 -4.95 -8.93
N HIS A 146 -0.55 -3.79 -8.29
CA HIS A 146 -1.07 -3.57 -6.94
C HIS A 146 -2.18 -2.52 -6.93
N GLY A 147 -3.03 -2.57 -5.91
CA GLY A 147 -4.15 -1.65 -5.71
C GLY A 147 -4.98 -1.34 -6.98
N LYS A 148 -5.13 -0.07 -7.34
CA LYS A 148 -5.92 0.35 -8.52
C LYS A 148 -5.05 0.79 -9.70
N THR A 149 -3.75 0.50 -9.67
CA THR A 149 -2.87 0.72 -10.82
C THR A 149 -3.14 -0.34 -11.89
N THR A 150 -3.31 0.10 -13.13
CA THR A 150 -3.69 -0.78 -14.25
C THR A 150 -2.73 -0.62 -15.42
N SER A 151 -2.41 -1.73 -16.10
CA SER A 151 -1.72 -1.68 -17.39
C SER A 151 -2.56 -1.00 -18.45
N THR A 152 -1.94 -0.12 -19.23
CA THR A 152 -2.52 0.47 -20.44
C THR A 152 -2.02 -0.22 -21.70
N SER A 153 -1.15 -1.22 -21.58
CA SER A 153 -0.60 -2.00 -22.69
C SER A 153 -1.42 -3.27 -22.95
N SER A 154 -1.38 -3.74 -24.19
CA SER A 154 -1.85 -5.08 -24.56
C SER A 154 -0.85 -6.17 -24.18
N THR A 155 0.40 -5.83 -23.86
CA THR A 155 1.40 -6.79 -23.36
C THR A 155 1.25 -7.01 -21.86
N PRO A 156 1.49 -8.23 -21.35
CA PRO A 156 1.44 -8.51 -19.92
C PRO A 156 2.41 -7.63 -19.11
N ASP A 157 1.94 -7.08 -17.99
CA ASP A 157 2.74 -6.31 -17.03
C ASP A 157 3.36 -7.21 -15.95
N SER A 158 3.73 -8.44 -16.32
CA SER A 158 4.14 -9.49 -15.38
C SER A 158 5.53 -9.28 -14.77
N ASP A 159 6.37 -8.48 -15.42
CA ASP A 159 7.71 -8.17 -14.92
C ASP A 159 7.61 -7.25 -13.69
N LEU A 160 8.02 -7.79 -12.55
CA LEU A 160 8.06 -7.12 -11.26
C LEU A 160 9.50 -7.08 -10.72
N SER A 161 10.50 -7.13 -11.61
CA SER A 161 11.89 -6.93 -11.26
C SER A 161 12.10 -5.56 -10.62
N ILE A 162 13.11 -5.48 -9.76
CA ILE A 162 13.40 -4.26 -9.02
C ILE A 162 13.71 -3.08 -9.95
N ASP A 163 14.34 -3.35 -11.10
CA ASP A 163 14.67 -2.32 -12.10
C ASP A 163 13.41 -1.75 -12.77
N VAL A 164 12.43 -2.61 -13.08
CA VAL A 164 11.13 -2.16 -13.61
C VAL A 164 10.39 -1.34 -12.56
N LEU A 165 10.31 -1.79 -11.31
CA LEU A 165 9.64 -1.05 -10.23
C LEU A 165 10.32 0.30 -9.93
N THR A 166 11.65 0.36 -10.01
CA THR A 166 12.45 1.59 -9.87
C THR A 166 12.16 2.55 -11.01
N SER A 167 12.14 2.06 -12.25
CA SER A 167 11.81 2.85 -13.45
C SER A 167 10.38 3.39 -13.40
N ASP A 168 9.43 2.56 -12.96
CA ASP A 168 8.03 2.90 -12.77
C ASP A 168 7.85 4.06 -11.77
N LEU A 169 8.47 3.98 -10.58
CA LEU A 169 8.40 5.06 -9.58
C LEU A 169 9.02 6.35 -10.12
N LEU A 170 10.18 6.25 -10.74
CA LEU A 170 10.88 7.41 -11.32
C LEU A 170 10.03 8.08 -12.40
N ALA A 171 9.46 7.30 -13.32
CA ALA A 171 8.61 7.81 -14.39
C ALA A 171 7.35 8.49 -13.84
N LEU A 172 6.71 7.91 -12.81
CA LEU A 172 5.58 8.52 -12.14
C LEU A 172 5.96 9.89 -11.54
N LEU A 173 7.07 9.97 -10.80
CA LEU A 173 7.51 11.23 -10.19
C LEU A 173 7.86 12.30 -11.23
N GLN A 174 8.41 11.91 -12.38
CA GLN A 174 8.65 12.84 -13.49
C GLN A 174 7.36 13.35 -14.13
N ILE A 175 6.30 12.54 -14.18
CA ILE A 175 4.97 12.98 -14.64
C ILE A 175 4.31 13.93 -13.63
N LEU A 176 4.38 13.62 -12.34
CA LEU A 176 3.76 14.42 -11.29
C LEU A 176 4.52 15.73 -11.03
N TYR A 177 5.84 15.71 -11.20
CA TYR A 177 6.73 16.84 -10.94
C TYR A 177 7.67 17.06 -12.13
N PRO A 178 7.16 17.54 -13.28
CA PRO A 178 7.93 17.62 -14.53
C PRO A 178 9.08 18.64 -14.49
N THR A 179 9.05 19.58 -13.54
CA THR A 179 10.10 20.59 -13.35
C THR A 179 10.79 20.38 -12.00
N PRO A 180 11.97 19.72 -11.95
CA PRO A 180 12.66 19.39 -10.70
C PRO A 180 12.93 20.61 -9.80
N ALA A 181 13.23 21.77 -10.39
CA ALA A 181 13.46 23.01 -9.64
C ALA A 181 12.21 23.46 -8.86
N ALA A 182 11.02 23.27 -9.42
CA ALA A 182 9.73 23.64 -8.82
C ALA A 182 9.08 22.50 -8.00
N ALA A 183 9.63 21.28 -8.10
CA ALA A 183 9.16 20.14 -7.30
C ALA A 183 9.38 20.40 -5.80
N PRO A 184 8.56 19.83 -4.90
CA PRO A 184 8.84 19.86 -3.47
C PRO A 184 10.10 19.05 -3.14
N THR A 185 10.63 19.24 -1.94
CA THR A 185 11.66 18.33 -1.42
C THR A 185 11.03 16.98 -1.10
N PHE A 186 11.59 15.91 -1.64
CA PHE A 186 11.10 14.56 -1.41
C PHE A 186 11.75 13.94 -0.17
N ILE A 187 10.94 13.29 0.66
CA ILE A 187 11.41 12.29 1.63
C ILE A 187 10.89 10.95 1.12
N LEU A 188 11.79 10.04 0.73
CA LEU A 188 11.36 8.76 0.20
C LEU A 188 11.12 7.77 1.34
N VAL A 189 9.95 7.14 1.39
CA VAL A 189 9.59 6.19 2.43
C VAL A 189 9.17 4.89 1.77
N GLY A 190 9.88 3.80 2.05
CA GLY A 190 9.60 2.50 1.46
C GLY A 190 9.44 1.42 2.51
N HIS A 191 8.37 0.62 2.41
CA HIS A 191 8.16 -0.54 3.29
C HIS A 191 8.49 -1.85 2.57
N SER A 192 9.28 -2.73 3.19
CA SER A 192 9.66 -4.03 2.63
C SER A 192 10.16 -3.88 1.17
N MET A 193 9.56 -4.56 0.18
CA MET A 193 9.82 -4.37 -1.26
C MET A 193 9.93 -2.90 -1.68
N GLY A 194 9.06 -2.02 -1.17
CA GLY A 194 9.09 -0.59 -1.49
C GLY A 194 10.34 0.13 -0.99
N GLY A 195 10.97 -0.38 0.07
CA GLY A 195 12.27 0.07 0.57
C GLY A 195 13.38 -0.09 -0.47
N SER A 196 13.49 -1.28 -1.06
CA SER A 196 14.44 -1.53 -2.17
C SER A 196 14.21 -0.58 -3.35
N VAL A 197 12.94 -0.34 -3.70
CA VAL A 197 12.57 0.56 -4.81
C VAL A 197 13.01 2.00 -4.53
N VAL A 198 12.71 2.55 -3.35
CA VAL A 198 13.05 3.94 -3.05
C VAL A 198 14.55 4.19 -2.92
N VAL A 199 15.30 3.22 -2.37
CA VAL A 199 16.76 3.30 -2.26
C VAL A 199 17.40 3.37 -3.64
N ARG A 200 16.97 2.53 -4.59
CA ARG A 200 17.47 2.53 -5.97
C ARG A 200 16.98 3.73 -6.80
N THR A 201 15.80 4.25 -6.50
CA THR A 201 15.25 5.43 -7.19
C THR A 201 15.94 6.74 -6.75
N CYS A 202 16.39 6.83 -5.50
CA CYS A 202 17.03 8.02 -4.93
C CYS A 202 18.19 8.60 -5.78
N PRO A 203 19.24 7.84 -6.15
CA PRO A 203 20.33 8.39 -6.98
C PRO A 203 19.84 8.89 -8.34
N LEU A 204 18.88 8.22 -8.97
CA LEU A 204 18.31 8.61 -10.26
C LEU A 204 17.54 9.94 -10.19
N LEU A 205 16.89 10.22 -9.06
CA LEU A 205 16.23 11.50 -8.79
C LEU A 205 17.26 12.62 -8.59
N LEU A 206 18.33 12.36 -7.84
CA LEU A 206 19.41 13.33 -7.60
C LEU A 206 20.14 13.70 -8.90
N GLU A 207 20.42 12.72 -9.77
CA GLU A 207 20.98 12.95 -11.10
C GLU A 207 20.11 13.89 -11.94
N ARG A 208 18.78 13.73 -11.84
CA ARG A 208 17.76 14.57 -12.49
C ARG A 208 17.48 15.89 -11.76
N LYS A 209 18.27 16.22 -10.74
CA LYS A 209 18.20 17.49 -9.99
C LYS A 209 16.94 17.68 -9.14
N TYR A 210 16.26 16.59 -8.76
CA TYR A 210 15.27 16.66 -7.69
C TYR A 210 15.96 16.83 -6.32
N ARG A 211 15.27 17.47 -5.39
CA ARG A 211 15.73 17.59 -4.00
C ARG A 211 15.21 16.41 -3.19
N VAL A 212 16.12 15.61 -2.63
CA VAL A 212 15.77 14.51 -1.73
C VAL A 212 16.35 14.82 -0.35
N GLY A 213 15.48 14.99 0.65
CA GLY A 213 15.87 15.29 2.04
C GLY A 213 16.27 14.05 2.84
N GLY A 214 15.86 12.86 2.40
CA GLY A 214 16.22 11.60 3.05
C GLY A 214 15.48 10.39 2.47
N VAL A 215 15.93 9.21 2.90
CA VAL A 215 15.29 7.92 2.59
C VAL A 215 15.04 7.19 3.91
N ALA A 216 13.81 6.76 4.13
CA ALA A 216 13.39 5.92 5.24
C ALA A 216 12.96 4.55 4.71
N VAL A 217 13.60 3.50 5.24
CA VAL A 217 13.30 2.12 4.88
C VAL A 217 12.70 1.43 6.09
N LEU A 218 11.47 0.94 5.94
CA LEU A 218 10.71 0.27 6.98
C LEU A 218 10.76 -1.23 6.76
N ASP A 219 11.35 -1.94 7.73
CA ASP A 219 11.33 -3.41 7.79
C ASP A 219 11.93 -4.10 6.54
N VAL A 220 13.07 -3.58 6.08
CA VAL A 220 13.95 -4.25 5.10
C VAL A 220 15.30 -4.47 5.73
N VAL A 221 15.71 -5.73 5.81
CA VAL A 221 17.10 -6.11 6.09
C VAL A 221 17.46 -7.17 5.07
N GLU A 222 18.38 -6.84 4.16
CA GLU A 222 18.78 -7.68 3.02
C GLU A 222 19.19 -9.10 3.45
N GLY A 223 19.95 -9.22 4.55
CA GLY A 223 20.38 -10.51 5.10
C GLY A 223 19.23 -11.38 5.62
N SER A 224 18.34 -10.83 6.45
CA SER A 224 17.22 -11.61 7.02
C SER A 224 16.11 -11.85 6.01
N ALA A 225 15.95 -10.98 5.00
CA ALA A 225 14.99 -11.17 3.91
C ALA A 225 15.34 -12.41 3.09
N ILE A 226 16.62 -12.61 2.75
CA ILE A 226 17.10 -13.79 2.01
C ILE A 226 16.93 -15.06 2.86
N GLU A 227 17.28 -15.00 4.14
CA GLU A 227 17.13 -16.14 5.07
C GLU A 227 15.65 -16.52 5.32
N ALA A 228 14.72 -15.57 5.19
CA ALA A 228 13.29 -15.81 5.34
C ALA A 228 12.62 -16.36 4.08
N LEU A 229 13.24 -16.31 2.89
CA LEU A 229 12.63 -16.75 1.62
C LEU A 229 12.11 -18.21 1.65
N PRO A 230 12.79 -19.20 2.28
CA PRO A 230 12.24 -20.54 2.40
C PRO A 230 10.93 -20.58 3.19
N HIS A 231 10.77 -19.70 4.19
CA HIS A 231 9.58 -19.58 5.01
C HIS A 231 8.46 -18.78 4.32
N MET A 232 8.80 -17.88 3.39
CA MET A 232 7.81 -17.08 2.64
C MET A 232 6.83 -17.95 1.84
N HIS A 233 7.28 -19.08 1.28
CA HIS A 233 6.37 -20.01 0.61
C HIS A 233 5.35 -20.63 1.58
N SER A 234 5.78 -20.97 2.80
CA SER A 234 4.89 -21.50 3.84
C SER A 234 3.88 -20.45 4.30
N LEU A 235 4.32 -19.22 4.51
CA LEU A 235 3.46 -18.09 4.87
C LEU A 235 2.41 -17.80 3.78
N LEU A 236 2.80 -17.84 2.50
CA LEU A 236 1.86 -17.68 1.39
C LEU A 236 0.90 -18.87 1.26
N ASN A 237 1.32 -20.09 1.60
CA ASN A 237 0.46 -21.28 1.61
C ASN A 237 -0.58 -21.25 2.74
N ALA A 238 -0.30 -20.54 3.84
CA ALA A 238 -1.23 -20.41 4.97
C ALA A 238 -2.38 -19.42 4.70
N ARG A 239 -2.30 -18.64 3.61
CA ARG A 239 -3.34 -17.68 3.24
C ARG A 239 -4.57 -18.41 2.68
N PRO A 240 -5.78 -17.94 2.99
CA PRO A 240 -6.98 -18.38 2.28
C PRO A 240 -6.83 -18.14 0.78
N ASP A 241 -7.42 -19.01 -0.05
CA ASP A 241 -7.46 -18.82 -1.51
C ASP A 241 -8.23 -17.55 -1.91
N GLY A 242 -9.13 -17.11 -1.05
CA GLY A 242 -9.93 -15.91 -1.22
C GLY A 242 -10.98 -15.74 -0.11
N PHE A 243 -11.86 -14.77 -0.29
CA PHE A 243 -12.86 -14.34 0.69
C PHE A 243 -14.24 -14.22 0.04
N ASP A 244 -15.30 -14.44 0.81
CA ASP A 244 -16.68 -14.29 0.39
C ASP A 244 -17.14 -12.82 0.44
N SER A 245 -16.42 -11.95 1.16
CA SER A 245 -16.68 -10.50 1.27
C SER A 245 -15.42 -9.71 1.64
N PRO A 246 -15.36 -8.38 1.38
CA PRO A 246 -14.30 -7.52 1.89
C PRO A 246 -14.23 -7.50 3.42
N GLU A 247 -15.36 -7.59 4.11
CA GLU A 247 -15.46 -7.67 5.57
C GLU A 247 -14.74 -8.91 6.11
N GLU A 248 -14.94 -10.07 5.48
CA GLU A 248 -14.24 -11.30 5.86
C GLU A 248 -12.73 -11.17 5.65
N ALA A 249 -12.30 -10.53 4.56
CA ALA A 249 -10.89 -10.26 4.31
C ALA A 249 -10.29 -9.37 5.40
N ILE A 250 -10.97 -8.29 5.78
CA ILE A 250 -10.53 -7.38 6.84
C ILE A 250 -10.48 -8.11 8.19
N GLU A 251 -11.54 -8.85 8.53
CA GLU A 251 -11.61 -9.65 9.76
C GLU A 251 -10.46 -10.66 9.84
N TRP A 252 -10.14 -11.35 8.74
CA TRP A 252 -9.02 -12.29 8.69
C TRP A 252 -7.68 -11.59 8.98
N HIS A 253 -7.42 -10.42 8.40
CA HIS A 253 -6.16 -9.70 8.66
C HIS A 253 -6.02 -9.26 10.12
N VAL A 254 -7.12 -8.82 10.75
CA VAL A 254 -7.12 -8.40 12.16
C VAL A 254 -6.96 -9.60 13.09
N THR A 255 -7.76 -10.65 12.88
CA THR A 255 -7.77 -11.85 13.76
C THR A 255 -6.48 -12.66 13.67
N THR A 256 -5.80 -12.67 12.52
CA THR A 256 -4.49 -13.31 12.35
C THR A 256 -3.32 -12.42 12.76
N ASN A 257 -3.58 -11.19 13.22
CA ASN A 257 -2.58 -10.17 13.52
C ASN A 257 -1.67 -9.78 12.34
N ALA A 258 -2.05 -10.13 11.11
CA ALA A 258 -1.36 -9.66 9.90
C ALA A 258 -1.43 -8.12 9.79
N ILE A 259 -2.56 -7.52 10.22
CA ILE A 259 -2.69 -6.08 10.45
C ILE A 259 -3.36 -5.88 11.80
N ARG A 260 -2.57 -5.47 12.81
CA ARG A 260 -3.06 -5.30 14.19
C ARG A 260 -4.02 -4.14 14.35
N ASN A 261 -3.85 -3.05 13.59
CA ASN A 261 -4.70 -1.87 13.68
C ASN A 261 -5.98 -2.05 12.83
N PRO A 262 -7.19 -2.14 13.43
CA PRO A 262 -8.42 -2.38 12.69
C PRO A 262 -8.78 -1.25 11.72
N ILE A 263 -8.46 0.01 12.06
CA ILE A 263 -8.68 1.15 11.18
C ILE A 263 -7.80 1.02 9.93
N SER A 264 -6.53 0.67 10.12
CA SER A 264 -5.59 0.43 9.02
C SER A 264 -6.05 -0.74 8.14
N ALA A 265 -6.54 -1.84 8.74
CA ALA A 265 -7.07 -2.97 7.99
C ALA A 265 -8.28 -2.57 7.15
N ARG A 266 -9.25 -1.85 7.74
CA ARG A 266 -10.50 -1.44 7.08
C ARG A 266 -10.30 -0.50 5.90
N VAL A 267 -9.24 0.32 5.89
CA VAL A 267 -8.93 1.21 4.76
C VAL A 267 -8.04 0.53 3.71
N SER A 268 -7.09 -0.32 4.12
CA SER A 268 -6.06 -0.84 3.22
C SER A 268 -6.42 -2.18 2.56
N VAL A 269 -6.98 -3.13 3.31
CA VAL A 269 -7.26 -4.50 2.83
C VAL A 269 -8.17 -4.56 1.59
N PRO A 270 -9.23 -3.71 1.44
CA PRO A 270 -10.08 -3.75 0.24
C PRO A 270 -9.32 -3.59 -1.08
N SER A 271 -8.17 -2.92 -1.06
CA SER A 271 -7.33 -2.75 -2.25
C SER A 271 -6.45 -3.96 -2.57
N MET A 272 -6.28 -4.88 -1.62
CA MET A 272 -5.47 -6.10 -1.77
C MET A 272 -6.25 -7.27 -2.38
N ILE A 273 -7.57 -7.10 -2.56
CA ILE A 273 -8.47 -8.09 -3.14
C ILE A 273 -9.17 -7.55 -4.39
N MET A 274 -9.69 -8.45 -5.20
CA MET A 274 -10.53 -8.14 -6.35
C MET A 274 -11.63 -9.19 -6.52
N PRO A 275 -12.78 -8.84 -7.12
CA PRO A 275 -13.80 -9.84 -7.44
C PRO A 275 -13.19 -10.96 -8.28
N THR A 276 -13.48 -12.21 -7.93
CA THR A 276 -13.01 -13.34 -8.75
C THR A 276 -13.66 -13.31 -10.12
N THR A 277 -12.93 -13.81 -11.12
CA THR A 277 -13.47 -14.08 -12.46
C THR A 277 -13.88 -15.54 -12.64
N SER A 278 -13.67 -16.38 -11.61
CA SER A 278 -13.99 -17.81 -11.65
C SER A 278 -15.50 -18.03 -11.80
N PRO A 279 -15.93 -18.85 -12.78
CA PRO A 279 -17.35 -19.19 -12.95
C PRO A 279 -17.83 -20.24 -11.93
N SER A 280 -16.92 -20.80 -11.12
CA SER A 280 -17.26 -21.85 -10.17
C SER A 280 -18.06 -21.29 -8.98
N PRO A 281 -19.26 -21.82 -8.68
CA PRO A 281 -20.02 -21.43 -7.50
C PRO A 281 -19.30 -21.75 -6.17
N ALA A 282 -18.30 -22.63 -6.22
CA ALA A 282 -17.47 -22.99 -5.07
C ALA A 282 -16.27 -22.05 -4.86
N ALA A 283 -15.97 -21.16 -5.82
CA ALA A 283 -14.90 -20.19 -5.68
C ALA A 283 -15.31 -19.06 -4.71
N PRO A 284 -14.36 -18.53 -3.93
CA PRO A 284 -14.60 -17.33 -3.12
C PRO A 284 -15.02 -16.16 -4.01
N ALA A 285 -15.87 -15.25 -3.50
CA ALA A 285 -16.31 -14.09 -4.28
C ALA A 285 -15.17 -13.10 -4.60
N TYR A 286 -14.13 -13.07 -3.78
CA TYR A 286 -12.95 -12.23 -3.91
C TYR A 286 -11.68 -13.05 -3.85
N GLU A 287 -10.73 -12.74 -4.72
CA GLU A 287 -9.39 -13.29 -4.73
C GLU A 287 -8.35 -12.21 -4.44
N TRP A 288 -7.12 -12.62 -4.13
CA TRP A 288 -6.02 -11.70 -3.94
C TRP A 288 -5.67 -11.00 -5.25
N ARG A 289 -5.57 -9.67 -5.20
CA ARG A 289 -5.23 -8.85 -6.36
C ARG A 289 -3.87 -9.17 -6.92
N THR A 290 -2.88 -9.34 -6.06
CA THR A 290 -1.51 -9.65 -6.45
C THR A 290 -1.19 -11.06 -6.00
N THR A 291 -1.00 -11.96 -6.97
CA THR A 291 -0.54 -13.32 -6.71
C THR A 291 0.94 -13.29 -6.34
N LEU A 292 1.25 -13.04 -5.06
CA LEU A 292 2.64 -12.89 -4.59
C LEU A 292 3.54 -14.06 -4.98
N ARG A 293 3.01 -15.28 -5.10
CA ARG A 293 3.77 -16.44 -5.57
C ARG A 293 4.37 -16.24 -6.97
N SER A 294 3.70 -15.52 -7.87
CA SER A 294 4.23 -15.24 -9.20
C SER A 294 5.43 -14.28 -9.18
N THR A 295 5.70 -13.66 -8.02
CA THR A 295 6.83 -12.73 -7.84
C THR A 295 8.08 -13.42 -7.27
N ALA A 296 7.99 -14.70 -6.89
CA ALA A 296 9.09 -15.47 -6.31
C ALA A 296 10.41 -15.42 -7.11
N PRO A 297 10.40 -15.45 -8.47
CA PRO A 297 11.63 -15.33 -9.25
C PRO A 297 12.41 -14.02 -9.04
N TYR A 298 11.79 -12.98 -8.48
CA TYR A 298 12.41 -11.66 -8.31
C TYR A 298 12.93 -11.40 -6.89
N TRP A 299 12.63 -12.27 -5.92
CA TRP A 299 12.90 -11.98 -4.49
C TRP A 299 14.38 -11.93 -4.14
N THR A 300 15.23 -12.67 -4.85
CA THR A 300 16.68 -12.70 -4.60
C THR A 300 17.42 -11.50 -5.19
N SER A 301 16.73 -10.67 -5.98
CA SER A 301 17.33 -9.55 -6.73
C SER A 301 16.90 -8.18 -6.20
N ALA A 302 16.05 -8.15 -5.16
CA ALA A 302 15.50 -6.94 -4.56
C ALA A 302 16.56 -6.14 -3.78
#